data_AF-A0A5N6QD29-F1
#
_entry.id   AF-A0A5N6QD29-F1
#
_cell.length_a   1.000
_cell.length_b   1.000
_cell.length_c   1.000
_cell.angle_alpha   90.00
_cell.angle_beta   90.00
_cell.angle_gamma   90.00
#
_symmetry.space_group_name_H-M   'P 1'
#
loop_
_entity.id
_entity.type
_entity.pdbx_description
1 polymer ?
#
loop_
_entity_poly.entity_id
_entity_poly.type
_entity_poly.pdbx_seq_one_letter_code
_entity_poly.pdbx_strand_id
1 'polypeptide(L)'
;MPGYQPHLQIEYTRSFRWVLLSSFCNVLNGLCVVDFDYSSNLSKALKKLMDDLTTREPFSRSKRFSDNVMYVCVDKPQLFAQVAEVMRVLATPQTMLTAAVIKDYFSAIARMRKVIHSQEDGDRVVFSRETFEREFELYWED
;
A
#
# COMPACT_ATOMS: atom_id res chain seq x y z
N MET A 1 19.84 3.21 25.22
CA MET A 1 19.42 4.17 24.16
C MET A 1 18.10 3.66 23.67
N PRO A 2 17.04 4.47 23.74
CA PRO A 2 15.71 3.99 23.41
C PRO A 2 15.61 3.57 21.94
N GLY A 3 14.87 2.50 21.67
CA GLY A 3 14.69 2.03 20.31
C GLY A 3 13.95 0.71 20.16
N TYR A 4 13.65 0.36 18.92
CA TYR A 4 13.03 -0.91 18.58
C TYR A 4 13.99 -2.10 18.70
N GLN A 5 13.50 -3.15 19.35
CA GLN A 5 14.07 -4.48 19.41
C GLN A 5 13.06 -5.51 18.90
N PRO A 6 13.52 -6.64 18.33
CA PRO A 6 14.88 -6.91 17.85
C PRO A 6 15.26 -6.11 16.59
N HIS A 7 16.55 -5.77 16.45
CA HIS A 7 17.06 -4.94 15.35
C HIS A 7 16.88 -5.54 13.95
N LEU A 8 16.91 -6.86 13.82
CA LEU A 8 16.76 -7.50 12.51
C LEU A 8 15.34 -7.31 11.96
N GLN A 9 14.33 -7.39 12.82
CA GLN A 9 12.92 -7.27 12.48
C GLN A 9 12.57 -5.82 12.11
N ILE A 10 13.15 -4.82 12.79
CA ILE A 10 12.93 -3.42 12.39
C ILE A 10 13.57 -3.14 11.02
N GLU A 11 14.79 -3.61 10.75
CA GLU A 11 15.41 -3.43 9.42
C GLU A 11 14.64 -4.17 8.32
N TYR A 12 14.14 -5.37 8.60
CA TYR A 12 13.28 -6.12 7.68
C TYR A 12 12.01 -5.33 7.35
N THR A 13 11.30 -4.81 8.35
CA THR A 13 10.04 -4.07 8.15
C THR A 13 10.23 -2.71 7.48
N ARG A 14 11.40 -2.07 7.66
CA ARG A 14 11.78 -0.83 6.95
C ARG A 14 11.91 -1.02 5.44
N SER A 15 12.16 -2.25 4.97
CA SER A 15 12.25 -2.55 3.54
C SER A 15 10.90 -2.47 2.81
N PHE A 16 9.79 -2.49 3.54
CA PHE A 16 8.45 -2.40 2.96
C PHE A 16 8.04 -0.96 2.63
N ARG A 17 7.12 -0.84 1.68
CA ARG A 17 6.43 0.40 1.32
C ARG A 17 5.28 0.67 2.27
N TRP A 18 5.44 1.75 3.04
CA TRP A 18 4.47 2.25 3.99
C TRP A 18 3.83 3.54 3.49
N VAL A 19 2.49 3.56 3.45
CA VAL A 19 1.71 4.71 2.98
C VAL A 19 0.71 5.09 4.07
N LEU A 20 0.53 6.38 4.35
CA LEU A 20 -0.53 6.82 5.27
C LEU A 20 -1.89 6.29 4.80
N LEU A 21 -2.71 5.78 5.71
CA LEU A 21 -4.04 5.25 5.34
C LEU A 21 -4.89 6.30 4.62
N SER A 22 -4.87 7.55 5.08
CA SER A 22 -5.56 8.67 4.43
C SER A 22 -5.06 8.92 3.00
N SER A 23 -3.74 8.91 2.79
CA SER A 23 -3.15 9.03 1.46
C SER A 23 -3.52 7.85 0.57
N PHE A 24 -3.51 6.62 1.09
CA PHE A 24 -3.88 5.43 0.34
C PHE A 24 -5.37 5.47 -0.08
N CYS A 25 -6.27 5.93 0.80
CA CYS A 25 -7.67 6.16 0.44
C CYS A 25 -7.82 7.18 -0.70
N ASN A 26 -7.01 8.25 -0.71
CA ASN A 26 -7.00 9.22 -1.81
C ASN A 26 -6.52 8.60 -3.12
N VAL A 27 -5.51 7.72 -3.07
CA VAL A 27 -5.06 6.92 -4.23
C VAL A 27 -6.22 6.08 -4.77
N LEU A 28 -6.91 5.31 -3.92
CA LEU A 28 -8.03 4.47 -4.33
C LEU A 28 -9.17 5.28 -4.98
N ASN A 29 -9.46 6.48 -4.47
CA ASN A 29 -10.46 7.36 -5.06
C ASN A 29 -10.01 7.91 -6.42
N GLY A 30 -8.72 8.27 -6.55
CA GLY A 30 -8.15 8.71 -7.83
C GLY A 30 -8.16 7.61 -8.89
N LEU A 31 -7.93 6.36 -8.51
CA LEU A 31 -7.99 5.21 -9.41
C LEU A 31 -9.42 4.92 -9.90
N CYS A 32 -10.45 5.21 -9.10
CA CYS A 32 -11.84 5.00 -9.52
C CYS A 32 -12.32 5.92 -10.66
N VAL A 33 -11.60 7.02 -10.94
CA VAL A 33 -11.99 8.03 -11.93
C VAL A 33 -11.04 8.11 -13.12
N VAL A 34 -10.19 7.10 -13.31
CA VAL A 34 -9.27 7.04 -14.44
C VAL A 34 -10.05 6.82 -15.73
N ASP A 35 -9.79 7.68 -16.70
CA ASP A 35 -10.30 7.59 -18.06
C ASP A 35 -9.36 6.76 -18.94
N PHE A 36 -9.94 5.78 -19.66
CA PHE A 36 -9.25 4.83 -20.53
C PHE A 36 -9.26 5.24 -22.01
N ASP A 37 -9.90 6.36 -22.35
CA ASP A 37 -10.02 6.86 -23.73
C ASP A 37 -8.73 7.46 -24.28
N TYR A 38 -7.73 7.70 -23.43
CA TYR A 38 -6.44 8.27 -23.85
C TYR A 38 -5.25 7.61 -23.13
N SER A 39 -4.27 7.15 -23.91
CA SER A 39 -2.99 6.61 -23.40
C SER A 39 -2.26 7.55 -22.43
N SER A 40 -2.39 8.87 -22.64
CA SER A 40 -1.81 9.88 -21.75
C SER A 40 -2.44 9.89 -20.36
N ASN A 41 -3.74 9.58 -20.24
CA ASN A 41 -4.44 9.47 -18.95
C ASN A 41 -3.95 8.25 -18.17
N LEU A 42 -3.78 7.12 -18.85
CA LEU A 42 -3.22 5.90 -18.26
C LEU A 42 -1.81 6.12 -17.73
N SER A 43 -0.95 6.76 -18.55
CA SER A 43 0.43 7.07 -18.16
C SER A 43 0.49 8.03 -16.97
N LYS A 44 -0.37 9.06 -16.93
CA LYS A 44 -0.49 9.98 -15.80
C LYS A 44 -0.96 9.25 -14.53
N ALA A 45 -1.96 8.39 -14.66
CA ALA A 45 -2.48 7.60 -13.54
C ALA A 45 -1.42 6.63 -13.00
N LEU A 46 -0.68 5.95 -13.87
CA LEU A 46 0.41 5.05 -13.48
C LEU A 46 1.51 5.80 -12.74
N LYS A 47 1.97 6.92 -13.31
CA LYS A 47 2.99 7.76 -12.67
C LYS A 47 2.52 8.23 -11.29
N LYS A 48 1.31 8.79 -11.21
CA LYS A 48 0.74 9.26 -9.95
C LYS A 48 0.63 8.14 -8.92
N LEU A 49 0.19 6.94 -9.33
CA LEU A 49 0.14 5.78 -8.46
C LEU A 49 1.53 5.43 -7.91
N MET A 50 2.56 5.39 -8.77
CA MET A 50 3.93 5.12 -8.33
C MET A 50 4.45 6.20 -7.37
N ASP A 51 4.21 7.47 -7.68
CA ASP A 51 4.62 8.61 -6.87
C ASP A 51 3.92 8.58 -5.49
N ASP A 52 2.60 8.35 -5.45
CA ASP A 52 1.81 8.32 -4.21
C ASP A 52 2.10 7.07 -3.34
N LEU A 53 2.57 5.98 -3.96
CA LEU A 53 3.04 4.78 -3.24
C LEU A 53 4.53 4.85 -2.87
N THR A 54 5.22 5.94 -3.23
CA THR A 54 6.62 6.14 -2.82
C THR A 54 6.67 6.49 -1.33
N THR A 55 7.43 5.67 -0.59
CA THR A 55 7.41 5.59 0.87
C THR A 55 7.84 6.87 1.59
N ARG A 56 7.17 7.18 2.69
CA ARG A 56 7.78 7.93 3.81
C ARG A 56 7.96 6.96 4.98
N GLU A 57 9.19 6.81 5.44
CA GLU A 57 9.52 5.91 6.56
C GLU A 57 8.77 6.35 7.83
N PRO A 58 7.79 5.57 8.34
CA PRO A 58 6.96 6.01 9.48
C PRO A 58 7.73 5.96 10.80
N PHE A 59 8.67 5.02 10.88
CA PHE A 59 9.41 4.60 12.06
C PHE A 59 10.87 4.41 11.67
N SER A 60 11.75 4.25 12.64
CA SER A 60 13.13 3.81 12.46
C SER A 60 13.60 3.15 13.75
N ARG A 61 14.84 2.66 13.81
CA ARG A 61 15.41 2.11 15.05
C ARG A 61 15.25 3.03 16.26
N SER A 62 15.41 4.35 16.06
CA SER A 62 15.32 5.38 17.11
C SER A 62 14.04 6.21 17.06
N LYS A 63 13.09 5.85 16.18
CA LYS A 63 11.80 6.55 16.04
C LYS A 63 10.67 5.53 16.09
N ARG A 64 9.93 5.53 17.19
CA ARG A 64 8.77 4.66 17.37
C ARG A 64 7.68 5.00 16.34
N PHE A 65 6.94 3.98 15.90
CA PHE A 65 5.75 4.13 15.07
C PHE A 65 4.75 5.10 15.76
N SER A 66 4.06 5.98 15.03
CA SER A 66 3.16 6.96 15.66
C SER A 66 1.90 6.29 16.24
N ASP A 67 1.46 6.68 17.45
CA ASP A 67 0.23 6.15 18.06
C ASP A 67 -1.04 6.57 17.33
N ASN A 68 -1.04 7.79 16.78
CA ASN A 68 -2.25 8.45 16.29
C ASN A 68 -2.47 8.28 14.78
N VAL A 69 -1.64 7.46 14.12
CA VAL A 69 -1.60 7.37 12.67
C VAL A 69 -1.58 5.92 12.24
N MET A 70 -2.42 5.60 11.26
CA MET A 70 -2.44 4.29 10.63
C MET A 70 -1.71 4.33 9.28
N TYR A 71 -0.95 3.28 9.00
CA TYR A 71 -0.25 3.10 7.74
C TYR A 71 -0.68 1.81 7.06
N VAL A 72 -0.64 1.81 5.74
CA VAL A 72 -0.84 0.67 4.87
C VAL A 72 0.52 0.13 4.46
N CYS A 73 0.75 -1.16 4.70
CA CYS A 73 1.91 -1.89 4.17
C CYS A 73 1.54 -2.44 2.79
N VAL A 74 2.03 -1.78 1.74
CA VAL A 74 1.69 -2.10 0.34
C VAL A 74 2.27 -3.45 -0.10
N ASP A 75 3.38 -3.86 0.51
CA ASP A 75 4.11 -5.08 0.12
C ASP A 75 3.55 -6.35 0.75
N LYS A 76 2.47 -6.27 1.53
CA LYS A 76 1.73 -7.46 1.96
C LYS A 76 1.16 -8.18 0.73
N PRO A 77 1.33 -9.51 0.59
CA PRO A 77 1.08 -10.24 -0.67
C PRO A 77 -0.27 -9.95 -1.33
N GLN A 78 -1.33 -9.98 -0.53
CA GLN A 78 -2.71 -9.73 -0.95
C GLN A 78 -2.95 -8.32 -1.51
N LEU A 79 -2.28 -7.29 -0.97
CA LEU A 79 -2.41 -5.91 -1.45
C LEU A 79 -1.46 -5.67 -2.62
N PHE A 80 -0.22 -6.16 -2.50
CA PHE A 80 0.79 -6.11 -3.55
C PHE A 80 0.25 -6.66 -4.87
N ALA A 81 -0.42 -7.82 -4.84
CA ALA A 81 -1.00 -8.43 -6.03
C ALA A 81 -2.04 -7.52 -6.71
N GLN A 82 -2.89 -6.83 -5.94
CA GLN A 82 -3.88 -5.92 -6.52
C GLN A 82 -3.25 -4.65 -7.08
N VAL A 83 -2.24 -4.09 -6.38
CA VAL A 83 -1.50 -2.91 -6.86
C VAL A 83 -0.76 -3.24 -8.16
N ALA A 84 -0.10 -4.40 -8.21
CA ALA A 84 0.58 -4.88 -9.41
C ALA A 84 -0.39 -5.05 -10.59
N GLU A 85 -1.59 -5.58 -10.35
CA GLU A 85 -2.61 -5.72 -11.38
C GLU A 85 -3.08 -4.36 -11.91
N VAL A 86 -3.33 -3.38 -11.03
CA VAL A 86 -3.67 -2.01 -11.42
C VAL A 86 -2.53 -1.40 -12.24
N MET A 87 -1.28 -1.51 -11.79
CA MET A 87 -0.12 -1.00 -12.51
C MET A 87 0.02 -1.65 -13.90
N ARG A 88 -0.19 -2.97 -14.00
CA ARG A 88 -0.14 -3.73 -15.25
C ARG A 88 -1.18 -3.22 -16.25
N VAL A 89 -2.41 -3.01 -15.80
CA VAL A 89 -3.48 -2.49 -16.68
C VAL A 89 -3.18 -1.06 -17.14
N LEU A 90 -2.72 -0.18 -16.23
CA LEU A 90 -2.35 1.19 -16.61
C LEU A 90 -1.13 1.26 -17.54
N ALA A 91 -0.24 0.27 -17.49
CA ALA A 91 0.90 0.13 -18.40
C ALA A 91 0.53 -0.56 -19.73
N THR A 92 -0.68 -1.10 -19.86
CA THR A 92 -1.12 -1.81 -21.08
C THR A 92 -1.37 -0.79 -22.19
N PRO A 93 -0.84 -1.00 -23.42
CA PRO A 93 -1.14 -0.13 -24.54
C PRO A 93 -2.64 -0.01 -24.77
N GLN A 94 -3.13 1.20 -25.05
CA GLN A 94 -4.56 1.46 -25.20
C GLN A 94 -5.21 0.57 -26.27
N THR A 95 -4.49 0.25 -27.35
CA THR A 95 -4.95 -0.63 -28.43
C THR A 95 -5.15 -2.09 -28.00
N MET A 96 -4.61 -2.49 -26.84
CA MET A 96 -4.73 -3.83 -26.26
C MET A 96 -5.70 -3.87 -25.07
N LEU A 97 -6.28 -2.73 -24.67
CA LEU A 97 -7.27 -2.70 -23.61
C LEU A 97 -8.59 -3.28 -24.11
N THR A 98 -9.12 -4.22 -23.33
CA THR A 98 -10.44 -4.79 -23.54
C THR A 98 -11.33 -4.49 -22.34
N ALA A 99 -12.64 -4.61 -22.51
CA ALA A 99 -13.59 -4.48 -21.41
C ALA A 99 -13.28 -5.47 -20.26
N ALA A 100 -12.74 -6.66 -20.57
CA ALA A 100 -12.31 -7.62 -19.56
C ALA A 100 -11.12 -7.09 -18.74
N VAL A 101 -10.11 -6.53 -19.41
CA VAL A 101 -8.93 -5.95 -18.74
C VAL A 101 -9.32 -4.76 -17.85
N ILE A 102 -10.24 -3.90 -18.32
CA ILE A 102 -10.75 -2.77 -17.54
C ILE A 102 -11.59 -3.26 -16.34
N LYS A 103 -12.36 -4.34 -16.51
CA LYS A 103 -13.07 -4.98 -15.39
C LYS A 103 -12.11 -5.53 -14.34
N ASP A 104 -11.00 -6.13 -14.75
CA ASP A 104 -9.98 -6.65 -13.82
C ASP A 104 -9.33 -5.53 -13.01
N TYR A 105 -9.08 -4.38 -13.63
CA TYR A 105 -8.62 -3.16 -12.95
C TYR A 105 -9.58 -2.71 -11.84
N PHE A 106 -10.87 -2.54 -12.14
CA PHE A 106 -11.85 -2.13 -11.12
C PHE A 106 -12.07 -3.21 -10.06
N SER A 107 -11.99 -4.48 -10.45
CA SER A 107 -12.06 -5.60 -9.50
C SER A 107 -10.87 -5.59 -8.54
N ALA A 108 -9.67 -5.25 -9.02
CA ALA A 108 -8.48 -5.09 -8.18
C ALA A 108 -8.68 -3.94 -7.18
N ILE A 109 -9.23 -2.80 -7.61
CA ILE A 109 -9.54 -1.67 -6.71
C ILE A 109 -10.56 -2.07 -5.64
N ALA A 110 -11.63 -2.78 -6.02
CA ALA A 110 -12.62 -3.28 -5.07
C ALA A 110 -12.00 -4.25 -4.05
N ARG A 111 -11.09 -5.14 -4.51
CA ARG A 111 -10.33 -6.04 -3.63
C ARG A 111 -9.41 -5.28 -2.69
N MET A 112 -8.70 -4.24 -3.15
CA MET A 112 -7.90 -3.37 -2.28
C MET A 112 -8.75 -2.75 -1.17
N ARG A 113 -9.93 -2.21 -1.51
CA ARG A 113 -10.88 -1.66 -0.53
C ARG A 113 -11.30 -2.71 0.50
N LYS A 114 -11.59 -3.93 0.07
CA LYS A 114 -11.96 -5.02 0.98
C LYS A 114 -10.81 -5.37 1.94
N VAL A 115 -9.59 -5.47 1.41
CA VAL A 115 -8.40 -5.88 2.18
C VAL A 115 -8.01 -4.82 3.23
N ILE A 116 -8.12 -3.52 2.93
CA ILE A 116 -7.83 -2.47 3.93
C ILE A 116 -8.84 -2.43 5.09
N HIS A 117 -10.00 -3.07 4.93
CA HIS A 117 -10.99 -3.24 5.99
C HIS A 117 -10.90 -4.60 6.71
N SER A 118 -10.02 -5.49 6.25
CA SER A 118 -9.76 -6.76 6.94
C SER A 118 -9.04 -6.52 8.26
N GLN A 119 -9.43 -7.27 9.30
CA GLN A 119 -8.80 -7.23 10.62
C GLN A 119 -8.20 -8.58 11.02
N GLU A 120 -8.20 -9.57 10.13
CA GLU A 120 -7.65 -10.90 10.38
C GLU A 120 -6.11 -10.82 10.47
N ASP A 121 -5.55 -11.39 11.53
CA ASP A 121 -4.10 -11.44 11.74
C ASP A 121 -3.45 -12.37 10.69
N GLY A 122 -2.30 -11.95 10.13
CA GLY A 122 -1.66 -12.60 8.98
C GLY A 122 -2.06 -11.98 7.63
N ASP A 123 -3.34 -11.61 7.50
CA ASP A 123 -3.92 -10.92 6.34
C ASP A 123 -4.21 -9.44 6.64
N ARG A 124 -3.45 -8.85 7.55
CA ARG A 124 -3.54 -7.42 7.85
C ARG A 124 -2.64 -6.63 6.90
N VAL A 125 -3.19 -5.54 6.35
CA VAL A 125 -2.40 -4.55 5.58
C VAL A 125 -2.38 -3.18 6.22
N VAL A 126 -3.28 -2.91 7.17
CA VAL A 126 -3.39 -1.63 7.86
C VAL A 126 -2.89 -1.79 9.29
N PHE A 127 -1.95 -0.92 9.67
CA PHE A 127 -1.21 -1.01 10.90
C PHE A 127 -1.34 0.27 11.72
N SER A 128 -1.83 0.11 12.95
CA SER A 128 -1.52 0.99 14.08
C SER A 128 -0.18 0.58 14.70
N ARG A 129 0.35 1.39 15.64
CA ARG A 129 1.54 1.00 16.43
C ARG A 129 1.38 -0.38 17.07
N GLU A 130 0.28 -0.60 17.78
CA GLU A 130 0.05 -1.85 18.52
C GLU A 130 0.08 -3.07 17.59
N THR A 131 -0.66 -3.01 16.49
CA THR A 131 -0.71 -4.10 15.52
C THR A 131 0.61 -4.30 14.78
N PHE A 132 1.37 -3.21 14.55
CA PHE A 132 2.70 -3.28 13.96
C PHE A 132 3.68 -3.99 14.90
N GLU A 133 3.71 -3.56 16.16
CA GLU A 133 4.59 -4.14 17.18
C GLU A 133 4.26 -5.62 17.42
N ARG A 134 2.97 -5.96 17.50
CA ARG A 134 2.51 -7.34 17.65
C ARG A 134 2.87 -8.22 16.46
N GLU A 135 2.58 -7.78 15.24
CA GLU A 135 2.73 -8.62 14.05
C GLU A 135 4.19 -8.89 13.67
N PHE A 136 5.09 -7.94 13.97
CA PHE A 136 6.52 -8.07 13.70
C PHE A 136 7.35 -8.44 14.93
N GLU A 137 6.68 -8.79 16.04
CA GLU A 137 7.30 -9.18 17.31
C GLU A 137 8.31 -8.13 17.83
N LEU A 138 7.97 -6.85 17.64
CA LEU A 138 8.78 -5.71 18.04
C LEU A 138 8.34 -5.20 19.40
N TYR A 139 9.30 -4.77 20.21
CA TYR A 139 9.06 -3.99 21.41
C TYR A 139 9.99 -2.77 21.45
N TRP A 140 9.56 -1.75 22.18
CA TRP A 140 10.34 -0.55 22.40
C TRP A 140 11.05 -0.66 23.76
N GLU A 141 12.37 -0.53 23.74
CA GLU A 141 13.19 -0.42 24.93
C GLU A 141 13.45 1.07 25.20
N ASP A 142 13.31 1.52 26.45
CA ASP A 142 13.51 2.93 26.85
C ASP A 142 14.99 3.26 27.15
#